data_AF-A0A961QRB0-F1
#
_entry.id   AF-A0A961QRB0-F1
#
_cell.length_a   1.000
_cell.length_b   1.000
_cell.length_c   1.000
_cell.angle_alpha   90.00
_cell.angle_beta   90.00
_cell.angle_gamma   90.00
#
_symmetry.space_group_name_H-M   'P 1'
#
loop_
_entity.id
_entity.type
_entity.pdbx_description
1 polymer ?
#
loop_
_entity_poly.entity_id
_entity_poly.type
_entity_poly.pdbx_seq_one_letter_code
_entity_poly.pdbx_strand_id
1 'polypeptide(L)' 'GIVICCDGSEAADRRIARVEWNDPATGVYRHADAGYEIAIECAREKGLNMPMLRP' A
#
# COMPACT_ATOMS: atom_id res chain seq x y z
N GLY A 1 -4.62 -14.23 0.54
CA GLY A 1 -5.80 -13.36 0.44
C GLY A 1 -6.09 -12.80 1.82
N ILE A 2 -6.60 -11.58 1.87
CA ILE A 2 -6.94 -10.90 3.11
C ILE A 2 -8.45 -10.63 3.10
N VAL A 3 -9.07 -10.62 4.29
CA VAL A 3 -10.48 -10.26 4.48
C VAL A 3 -10.55 -9.37 5.71
N ILE A 4 -11.32 -8.29 5.62
CA ILE A 4 -11.58 -7.39 6.75
C ILE A 4 -13.08 -7.08 6.85
N CYS A 5 -13.61 -7.05 8.06
CA CYS A 5 -15.02 -6.77 8.32
C CYS A 5 -15.23 -5.28 8.64
N CYS A 6 -16.20 -4.67 7.97
CA CYS A 6 -16.64 -3.30 8.24
C CYS A 6 -17.87 -3.32 9.15
N ASP A 7 -17.64 -3.50 10.45
CA ASP A 7 -18.72 -3.64 11.46
C ASP A 7 -19.26 -2.30 12.02
N GLY A 8 -18.73 -1.17 11.53
CA GLY A 8 -19.12 0.18 11.98
C GLY A 8 -18.46 0.65 13.27
N SER A 9 -17.54 -0.13 13.86
CA SER A 9 -16.76 0.29 15.02
C SER A 9 -15.57 1.18 14.62
N GLU A 10 -15.21 2.16 15.47
CA GLU A 10 -13.98 2.95 15.27
C GLU A 10 -12.72 2.07 15.23
N ALA A 11 -12.76 0.91 15.89
CA ALA A 11 -11.68 -0.06 15.86
C ALA A 11 -11.53 -0.70 14.47
N ALA A 12 -12.65 -0.99 13.79
CA ALA A 12 -12.64 -1.44 12.40
C ALA A 12 -12.12 -0.33 11.49
N ASP A 13 -12.56 0.92 11.63
CA ASP A 13 -12.09 2.05 10.81
C ASP A 13 -10.56 2.18 10.82
N ARG A 14 -9.95 2.12 12.01
CA ARG A 14 -8.49 2.18 12.16
C ARG A 14 -7.76 1.00 11.51
N ARG A 15 -8.39 -0.18 11.46
CA ARG A 15 -7.81 -1.39 10.83
C ARG A 15 -7.97 -1.31 9.32
N ILE A 16 -9.15 -0.93 8.82
CA ILE A 16 -9.45 -0.77 7.39
C ILE A 16 -8.49 0.24 6.77
N ALA A 17 -8.32 1.41 7.39
CA ALA A 17 -7.39 2.43 6.89
C ALA A 17 -5.94 1.91 6.74
N ARG A 18 -5.53 0.93 7.55
CA ARG A 18 -4.20 0.31 7.45
C ARG A 18 -4.17 -0.84 6.44
N VAL A 19 -5.17 -1.71 6.45
CA VAL A 19 -5.22 -2.88 5.57
C VAL A 19 -5.39 -2.46 4.12
N GLU A 20 -6.34 -1.58 3.84
CA GLU A 20 -6.63 -1.09 2.48
C GLU A 20 -5.53 -0.19 1.93
N TRP A 21 -4.67 0.36 2.78
CA TRP A 21 -3.45 1.04 2.32
C TRP A 21 -2.32 0.06 2.05
N ASN A 22 -2.03 -0.83 3.02
CA ASN A 22 -0.84 -1.67 2.97
C ASN A 22 -0.98 -2.84 1.99
N ASP A 23 -2.15 -3.48 1.90
CA ASP A 23 -2.35 -4.64 1.03
C ASP A 23 -2.06 -4.31 -0.45
N PRO A 24 -2.69 -3.29 -1.08
CA PRO A 24 -2.34 -2.89 -2.44
C PRO A 24 -0.93 -2.28 -2.54
N ALA A 25 -0.44 -1.60 -1.52
CA ALA A 25 0.93 -1.05 -1.52
C ALA A 25 1.98 -2.15 -1.65
N THR A 26 1.76 -3.36 -1.10
CA THR A 26 2.68 -4.49 -1.33
C THR A 26 2.76 -4.91 -2.79
N GLY A 27 1.65 -4.80 -3.53
CA GLY A 27 1.62 -5.00 -4.97
C GLY A 27 2.48 -3.95 -5.70
N VAL A 28 2.33 -2.67 -5.34
CA VAL A 28 3.15 -1.58 -5.89
C VAL A 28 4.62 -1.80 -5.56
N TYR A 29 4.96 -2.13 -4.31
CA TYR A 29 6.32 -2.44 -3.88
C TYR A 29 6.95 -3.53 -4.74
N ARG A 30 6.24 -4.63 -4.93
CA ARG A 30 6.72 -5.77 -5.72
C ARG A 30 7.03 -5.38 -7.17
N HIS A 31 6.14 -4.62 -7.82
CA HIS A 31 6.34 -4.24 -9.22
C HIS A 31 7.41 -3.14 -9.36
N ALA A 32 7.49 -2.21 -8.41
CA ALA A 32 8.53 -1.20 -8.40
C ALA A 32 9.93 -1.82 -8.20
N ASP A 33 10.04 -2.82 -7.30
CA ASP A 33 11.27 -3.59 -7.10
C ASP A 33 11.70 -4.37 -8.35
N ALA A 34 10.72 -4.86 -9.13
CA ALA A 34 10.96 -5.49 -10.42
C ALA A 34 11.29 -4.50 -11.57
N GLY A 35 11.33 -3.19 -11.30
CA GLY A 35 11.73 -2.16 -12.27
C GLY A 35 10.59 -1.62 -13.14
N TYR A 36 9.32 -1.87 -12.81
CA TYR A 36 8.20 -1.31 -13.58
C TYR A 36 8.06 0.19 -13.29
N GLU A 37 8.28 1.03 -14.30
CA GLU A 37 8.23 2.50 -14.20
C GLU A 37 6.89 3.00 -13.64
N ILE A 38 5.77 2.47 -14.13
CA ILE A 38 4.43 2.83 -13.64
C ILE A 38 4.25 2.58 -12.14
N ALA A 39 4.92 1.57 -11.58
CA ALA A 39 4.83 1.24 -10.16
C ALA A 39 5.74 2.15 -9.33
N ILE A 40 6.92 2.52 -9.86
CA ILE A 40 7.81 3.51 -9.27
C ILE A 40 7.13 4.88 -9.20
N GLU A 41 6.44 5.29 -10.27
CA GLU A 41 5.66 6.52 -10.32
C GLU A 41 4.51 6.48 -9.31
N CYS A 42 3.73 5.40 -9.30
CA CYS A 42 2.66 5.21 -8.30
C CYS A 42 3.19 5.28 -6.86
N ALA A 43 4.33 4.65 -6.58
CA ALA A 43 4.97 4.72 -5.27
C ALA A 43 5.35 6.16 -4.87
N ARG A 44 5.87 6.96 -5.82
CA ARG A 44 6.21 8.38 -5.58
C ARG A 44 4.95 9.23 -5.38
N GLU A 45 3.95 9.10 -6.25
CA GLU A 45 2.70 9.86 -6.19
C GLU A 45 1.92 9.61 -4.88
N LYS A 46 1.90 8.35 -4.42
CA LYS A 46 1.21 7.96 -3.18
C LYS A 46 2.08 8.12 -1.93
N GLY A 47 3.33 8.56 -2.06
CA GLY A 47 4.25 8.74 -0.94
C GLY A 47 4.56 7.43 -0.21
N LEU A 48 4.64 6.31 -0.93
CA LEU A 48 4.97 5.03 -0.33
C LEU A 48 6.41 5.01 0.17
N ASN A 49 6.61 4.46 1.37
CA ASN A 49 7.91 4.45 2.00
C ASN A 49 8.78 3.28 1.49
N MET A 50 9.40 3.45 0.32
CA MET A 50 10.37 2.49 -0.24
C MET A 50 11.81 3.00 -0.06
N PRO A 51 12.61 2.42 0.85
CA PRO A 51 14.01 2.80 1.04
C PRO A 51 14.85 2.75 -0.25
N MET A 52 14.56 1.80 -1.14
CA MET A 52 15.30 1.60 -2.40
C MET A 52 15.03 2.67 -3.47
N LEU A 53 13.95 3.45 -3.31
CA LEU A 53 13.57 4.53 -4.24
C LEU A 53 13.79 5.93 -3.66
N ARG A 54 14.31 6.02 -2.43
CA ARG A 54 14.73 7.31 -1.87
C ARG A 54 15.97 7.80 -2.65
N PRO A 55 16.13 9.11 -2.86
CA PRO A 55 17.35 9.67 -3.43
C PRO A 55 18.58 9.32 -2.58
#